data_AF-A0A015L980-F1
#
_entry.id   AF-A0A015L980-F1
#
_cell.length_a   1.000
_cell.length_b   1.000
_cell.length_c   1.000
_cell.angle_alpha   90.00
_cell.angle_beta   90.00
_cell.angle_gamma   90.00
#
_symmetry.space_group_name_H-M   'P 1'
#
loop_
_entity.id
_entity.type
_entity.pdbx_description
1 polymer ?
#
loop_
_entity_poly.entity_id
_entity_poly.type
_entity_poly.pdbx_seq_one_letter_code
_entity_poly.pdbx_strand_id
1 'polypeptide(L)' 'MINLNQIIKLKLLKNVLNYIEKSNNSLKVLGMKLDKELNDEELKLLNRIKAKGVEIVEFIKEFHCKSSTDDK' A
#
# COMPACT_ATOMS: atom_id res chain seq x y z
N MET A 1 -0.01 12.81 5.29
CA MET A 1 0.19 11.80 4.22
C MET A 1 1.40 10.98 4.61
N ILE A 2 1.25 9.66 4.76
CA ILE A 2 2.40 8.77 5.01
C ILE A 2 2.61 7.97 3.72
N ASN A 3 3.81 8.07 3.15
CA ASN A 3 4.23 7.25 2.03
C ASN A 3 5.13 6.13 2.55
N LEU A 4 4.67 4.90 2.48
CA LEU A 4 5.47 3.73 2.80
C LEU A 4 6.06 3.20 1.50
N ASN A 5 7.26 3.66 1.15
CA ASN A 5 8.07 3.09 0.07
C ASN A 5 8.69 1.73 0.49
N GLN A 6 7.86 0.88 1.10
CA GLN A 6 8.23 -0.44 1.59
C GLN A 6 7.20 -1.45 1.09
N ILE A 7 7.66 -2.67 0.79
CA ILE A 7 6.79 -3.79 0.43
C ILE A 7 5.76 -4.00 1.54
N ILE A 8 4.49 -4.11 1.15
CA ILE A 8 3.41 -4.40 2.09
C ILE A 8 3.68 -5.74 2.78
N LYS A 9 3.70 -5.67 4.11
CA LYS A 9 3.74 -6.82 4.99
C LYS A 9 2.68 -6.67 6.05
N LEU A 10 2.13 -7.78 6.50
CA LEU A 10 1.14 -7.83 7.58
C LEU A 10 1.49 -6.99 8.82
N LYS A 11 2.77 -6.97 9.24
CA LYS A 11 3.26 -6.15 10.37
C LYS A 11 3.09 -4.64 10.11
N LEU A 12 3.33 -4.20 8.88
CA LEU A 12 3.17 -2.80 8.47
C LEU A 12 1.70 -2.37 8.58
N LEU A 13 0.79 -3.18 8.03
CA LEU A 13 -0.65 -2.91 8.07
C LEU A 13 -1.18 -2.86 9.51
N LYS A 14 -0.73 -3.76 10.39
CA LYS A 14 -1.06 -3.72 11.83
C LYS A 14 -0.58 -2.43 12.49
N ASN A 15 0.63 -1.98 12.20
CA ASN A 15 1.17 -0.74 12.75
C ASN A 15 0.38 0.48 12.28
N VAL A 16 0.02 0.53 10.99
CA VAL A 16 -0.80 1.60 10.41
C VAL A 16 -2.18 1.64 11.08
N LEU A 17 -2.84 0.48 11.22
CA LEU A 17 -4.15 0.40 11.87
C LEU A 17 -4.08 0.88 13.33
N ASN A 18 -3.09 0.41 14.09
CA ASN A 18 -2.88 0.84 15.48
C ASN A 18 -2.56 2.34 15.58
N TYR A 19 -1.81 2.91 14.61
CA TYR A 19 -1.58 4.35 14.55
C TYR A 19 -2.87 5.13 14.31
N ILE A 20 -3.71 4.70 13.35
CA ILE A 20 -5.01 5.32 13.07
C ILE A 20 -5.89 5.32 14.32
N GLU A 21 -5.97 4.18 15.01
CA GLU A 21 -6.77 4.02 16.23
C GLU A 21 -6.28 4.91 17.37
N LYS A 22 -4.96 5.04 17.56
CA LYS A 22 -4.39 5.88 18.62
C LYS A 22 -4.37 7.37 18.30
N SER A 23 -4.39 7.75 17.02
CA SER A 23 -4.24 9.14 16.57
C SER A 23 -5.55 9.80 16.14
N ASN A 24 -6.71 9.25 16.53
CA ASN A 24 -8.03 9.74 16.15
C ASN A 24 -8.20 9.94 14.63
N ASN A 25 -7.76 8.97 13.83
CA ASN A 25 -7.87 9.00 12.36
C ASN A 25 -7.19 10.20 11.68
N SER A 26 -6.06 10.68 12.22
CA SER A 26 -5.27 11.75 11.59
C SER A 26 -4.71 11.37 10.20
N LEU A 27 -4.59 10.08 9.91
CA LEU A 27 -4.09 9.59 8.63
C LEU A 27 -5.17 9.69 7.55
N LYS A 28 -4.97 10.57 6.57
CA LYS A 28 -5.89 10.73 5.43
C LYS A 28 -5.53 9.87 4.22
N VAL A 29 -4.24 9.71 3.96
CA VAL A 29 -3.72 9.03 2.76
C VAL A 29 -2.58 8.08 3.15
N LEU A 30 -2.68 6.84 2.69
CA LEU A 30 -1.68 5.78 2.77
C LEU A 30 -1.19 5.43 1.37
N GLY A 31 0.03 5.84 1.05
CA GLY A 31 0.71 5.40 -0.15
C GLY A 31 1.44 4.08 0.08
N MET A 32 1.22 3.09 -0.80
CA MET A 32 1.79 1.75 -0.65
C MET A 32 2.21 1.15 -1.98
N LYS A 33 3.27 0.33 -1.96
CA LYS A 33 3.77 -0.40 -3.12
C LYS A 33 3.38 -1.86 -3.05
N LEU A 34 2.54 -2.30 -3.99
CA LEU A 34 2.13 -3.69 -4.16
C LEU A 34 3.11 -4.40 -5.09
N ASP A 35 4.18 -4.96 -4.51
CA ASP A 35 5.13 -5.82 -5.24
C ASP A 35 4.73 -7.30 -5.21
N LYS A 36 3.63 -7.65 -4.54
CA LYS A 36 3.10 -9.01 -4.43
C LYS A 36 1.59 -9.00 -4.27
N GLU A 37 0.97 -10.14 -4.57
CA GLU A 37 -0.41 -10.40 -4.22
C GLU A 37 -0.59 -10.44 -2.69
N LEU A 38 -1.68 -9.84 -2.20
CA LEU A 38 -2.01 -9.83 -0.78
C LEU A 38 -2.70 -11.13 -0.41
N ASN A 39 -2.33 -11.69 0.74
CA ASN A 39 -3.10 -12.81 1.30
C ASN A 39 -4.39 -12.31 1.98
N ASP A 40 -5.25 -13.24 2.36
CA ASP A 40 -6.55 -12.94 2.98
C ASP A 40 -6.42 -12.10 4.27
N GLU A 41 -5.39 -12.34 5.08
CA GLU A 41 -5.18 -11.57 6.32
C GLU A 41 -4.75 -10.12 6.04
N GLU A 42 -3.84 -9.93 5.08
CA GLU A 42 -3.38 -8.62 4.62
C GLU A 42 -4.54 -7.85 3.99
N LEU A 43 -5.36 -8.50 3.16
CA LEU A 43 -6.55 -7.90 2.55
C LEU A 43 -7.58 -7.50 3.60
N LYS A 44 -7.81 -8.34 4.61
CA LYS A 44 -8.72 -8.05 5.73
C LYS A 44 -8.26 -6.83 6.53
N LEU A 45 -6.96 -6.69 6.78
CA LEU A 45 -6.40 -5.51 7.45
C LEU A 45 -6.53 -4.25 6.58
N LEU A 46 -6.25 -4.37 5.28
CA LEU A 46 -6.38 -3.27 4.33
C LEU A 46 -7.81 -2.73 4.29
N ASN A 47 -8.81 -3.62 4.26
CA ASN A 47 -10.22 -3.26 4.28
C ASN A 47 -10.60 -2.52 5.58
N ARG A 48 -10.05 -2.94 6.72
CA ARG A 48 -10.26 -2.22 7.99
C ARG A 48 -9.65 -0.81 7.97
N ILE A 49 -8.48 -0.63 7.36
CA ILE A 49 -7.86 0.68 7.18
C ILE A 49 -8.72 1.56 6.27
N LYS A 50 -9.20 1.04 5.13
CA LYS A 50 -10.12 1.76 4.23
C LYS A 50 -11.41 2.18 4.94
N ALA A 51 -11.98 1.30 5.77
CA ALA A 51 -13.19 1.59 6.54
C ALA A 51 -13.02 2.73 7.57
N LYS A 52 -11.79 3.12 7.91
CA LYS A 52 -11.49 4.29 8.75
C LYS A 52 -11.47 5.61 7.97
N GLY A 53 -11.75 5.58 6.66
CA GLY A 53 -11.73 6.76 5.79
C GLY A 53 -10.34 7.12 5.28
N VAL A 54 -9.39 6.18 5.33
CA VAL A 54 -8.06 6.37 4.78
C VAL A 54 -8.07 6.05 3.28
N GLU A 55 -7.68 7.02 2.47
CA GLU A 55 -7.46 6.83 1.04
C GLU A 55 -6.18 6.01 0.81
N ILE A 56 -6.28 4.96 0.00
CA ILE A 56 -5.15 4.09 -0.31
C ILE A 56 -4.73 4.32 -1.75
N VAL A 57 -3.48 4.75 -1.92
CA VAL A 57 -2.88 5.00 -3.23
C VAL A 57 -1.84 3.93 -3.51
N GLU A 58 -2.05 3.17 -4.57
CA GLU A 58 -1.13 2.14 -5.03
C GLU A 58 -0.07 2.74 -5.95
N PHE A 59 1.21 2.52 -5.61
CA PHE A 59 2.31 2.81 -6.50
C PHE A 59 2.65 1.56 -7.31
N ILE A 60 2.06 1.46 -8.50
CA ILE A 60 2.47 0.46 -9.49
C ILE A 60 3.86 0.89 -9.99
N LYS A 61 4.84 -0.02 -9.94
CA LYS A 61 6.12 0.19 -10.62
C LYS A 61 5.81 0.25 -12.11
N GLU A 62 5.84 1.44 -12.70
CA GLU A 62 5.89 1.59 -14.14
C GLU A 62 7.18 0.90 -14.61
N PHE A 63 7.07 -0.33 -15.11
CA PHE A 63 8.17 -0.94 -15.84
C PHE A 63 8.27 -0.20 -17.18
N HIS A 64 9.35 0.56 -17.33
CA HIS A 64 9.77 1.17 -18.59
C HIS A 64 9.64 0.16 -19.74
N CYS A 65 9.09 0.64 -20.87
CA CYS A 65 8.94 -0.09 -22.12
C CYS A 65 10.14 -0.99 -22.43
N LYS A 66 9.86 -2.23 -22.85
CA LYS A 66 10.84 -3.02 -23.62
C LYS A 66 11.26 -2.17 -24.81
N SER A 67 12.51 -1.73 -24.85
CA SER A 67 13.13 -1.37 -26.11
C SER A 67 13.19 -2.65 -26.94
N SER A 68 12.29 -2.78 -27.92
CA SER A 68 12.51 -3.68 -29.05
C SER A 68 13.79 -3.20 -29.73
N THR A 69 14.91 -3.89 -29.47
CA THR A 69 16.00 -3.86 -30.43
C THR A 69 15.65 -4.89 -31.49
N ASP A 70 14.80 -4.47 -32.43
CA ASP A 70 14.82 -5.00 -33.78
C ASP A 70 16.14 -4.52 -34.40
N ASP A 71 17.23 -5.25 -34.14
CA ASP A 71 18.50 -5.08 -34.83
C ASP A 71 18.77 -6.32 -35.69
N LYS A 72 18.44 -6.14 -36.97
CA LYS A 72 18.94 -6.76 -38.20
C LYS A 72 18.61 -8.22 -38.53
#